data_AF-A0A522APE7-F1
#
_entry.id   AF-A0A522APE7-F1
#
_cell.length_a   1.000
_cell.length_b   1.000
_cell.length_c   1.000
_cell.angle_alpha   90.00
_cell.angle_beta   90.00
_cell.angle_gamma   90.00
#
_symmetry.space_group_name_H-M   'P 1'
#
loop_
_entity.id
_entity.type
_entity.pdbx_description
1 polymer ?
#
loop_
_entity_poly.entity_id
_entity_poly.type
_entity_poly.pdbx_seq_one_letter_code
_entity_poly.pdbx_strand_id
1 'polypeptide(L)'
;MQTVEMIIADKSTSLNPSDLAEFLYLFTGTGRALKHLVPPSDHNALREATERELINYKRELRRFSPDQLNVFFDSQSSPEFVHITSIRRNSPLEFTLGGCALLITLGVIFSGGKISLTRQGLKAELPSLGKGIQSLRDALGLNNNLKAGFGVRETVIKLNDSEFDALCKQDDESKNRGGFQHFLVGLKVRINKQTRELRLSPSDLERIYRYKANPKRGGWQSRCKKIFGRHFPEDGEHLL
;
A
#
# COMPACT_ATOMS: atom_id res chain seq x y z
N MET A 1 7.34 -24.59 8.52
CA MET A 1 7.55 -23.20 8.06
C MET A 1 9.03 -22.97 7.87
N GLN A 2 9.40 -22.19 6.87
CA GLN A 2 10.79 -21.86 6.61
C GLN A 2 11.05 -20.38 6.86
N THR A 3 12.29 -20.09 7.23
CA THR A 3 12.77 -18.74 7.45
C THR A 3 13.57 -18.31 6.23
N VAL A 4 13.23 -17.14 5.69
CA VAL A 4 13.92 -16.51 4.57
C VAL A 4 14.53 -15.22 5.08
N GLU A 5 15.84 -15.08 4.91
CA GLU A 5 16.53 -13.83 5.19
C GLU A 5 16.44 -12.95 3.94
N MET A 6 15.98 -11.71 4.13
CA MET A 6 15.73 -10.76 3.06
C MET A 6 16.47 -9.47 3.37
N ILE A 7 17.35 -9.08 2.46
CA ILE A 7 18.15 -7.87 2.56
C ILE A 7 17.62 -6.87 1.53
N ILE A 8 17.19 -5.69 1.99
CA ILE A 8 16.78 -4.60 1.11
C ILE A 8 17.96 -3.68 0.88
N ALA A 9 18.35 -3.52 -0.39
CA ALA A 9 19.37 -2.58 -0.81
C ALA A 9 18.87 -1.13 -0.74
N ASP A 10 18.50 -0.70 0.47
CA ASP A 10 18.21 0.69 0.78
C ASP A 10 19.46 1.35 1.36
N LYS A 11 20.02 2.28 0.60
CA LYS A 11 21.22 3.05 0.97
C LYS A 11 20.84 4.39 1.62
N SER A 12 19.55 4.67 1.81
CA SER A 12 19.10 5.91 2.43
C SER A 12 19.58 5.99 3.88
N THR A 13 19.99 7.17 4.31
CA THR A 13 20.35 7.46 5.71
C THR A 13 19.12 7.43 6.61
N SER A 14 17.95 7.75 6.06
CA SER A 14 16.65 7.71 6.71
C SER A 14 15.67 6.82 5.95
N LEU A 15 15.09 5.87 6.68
CA LEU A 15 14.03 5.00 6.19
C LEU A 15 12.69 5.73 6.27
N ASN A 16 11.98 5.89 5.15
CA ASN A 16 10.63 6.44 5.15
C ASN A 16 9.63 5.41 5.70
N PRO A 17 8.96 5.67 6.84
CA PRO A 17 8.02 4.72 7.43
C PRO A 17 6.84 4.40 6.51
N SER A 18 6.40 5.36 5.69
CA SER A 18 5.29 5.17 4.75
C SER A 18 5.66 4.21 3.63
N ASP A 19 6.86 4.36 3.06
CA ASP A 19 7.35 3.47 2.00
C ASP A 19 7.56 2.06 2.53
N LEU A 20 8.11 1.93 3.74
CA LEU A 20 8.23 0.64 4.39
C LEU A 20 6.86 -0.01 4.60
N ALA A 21 5.90 0.74 5.14
CA ALA A 21 4.55 0.24 5.39
C ALA A 21 3.87 -0.20 4.09
N GLU A 22 3.95 0.60 3.02
CA GLU A 22 3.39 0.26 1.71
C GLU A 22 4.08 -0.98 1.12
N PHE A 23 5.41 -1.07 1.20
CA PHE A 23 6.14 -2.24 0.72
C PHE A 23 5.69 -3.51 1.45
N LEU A 24 5.68 -3.51 2.78
CA LEU A 24 5.27 -4.66 3.58
C LEU A 24 3.82 -5.05 3.30
N TYR A 25 2.96 -4.05 3.16
CA TYR A 25 1.56 -4.24 2.78
C TYR A 25 1.46 -4.96 1.43
N LEU A 26 2.05 -4.40 0.37
CA LEU A 26 2.03 -4.97 -0.98
C LEU A 26 2.67 -6.36 -1.04
N PHE A 27 3.78 -6.56 -0.37
CA PHE A 27 4.52 -7.81 -0.36
C PHE A 27 3.68 -8.93 0.25
N THR A 28 3.09 -8.67 1.42
CA THR A 28 2.25 -9.65 2.12
C THR A 28 0.98 -9.97 1.32
N GLY A 29 0.31 -8.98 0.74
CA GLY A 29 -0.87 -9.24 -0.09
C GLY A 29 -0.56 -9.94 -1.41
N THR A 30 0.61 -9.68 -2.01
CA THR A 30 1.07 -10.44 -3.20
C THR A 30 1.21 -11.92 -2.86
N GLY A 31 1.86 -12.24 -1.75
CA GLY A 31 2.00 -13.63 -1.33
C GLY A 31 0.68 -14.30 -0.97
N ARG A 32 -0.27 -13.58 -0.38
CA ARG A 32 -1.64 -14.08 -0.14
C ARG A 32 -2.41 -14.31 -1.44
N ALA A 33 -2.33 -13.40 -2.40
CA ALA A 33 -2.91 -13.62 -3.73
C ALA A 33 -2.30 -14.86 -4.41
N LEU A 34 -0.98 -15.03 -4.32
CA LEU A 34 -0.28 -16.20 -4.85
C LEU A 34 -0.67 -17.50 -4.15
N LYS A 35 -0.99 -17.49 -2.86
CA LYS A 35 -1.50 -18.67 -2.14
C LYS A 35 -2.74 -19.27 -2.82
N HIS A 36 -3.58 -18.44 -3.46
CA HIS A 36 -4.75 -18.88 -4.22
C HIS A 36 -4.43 -19.40 -5.63
N LEU A 37 -3.25 -19.06 -6.16
CA LEU A 37 -2.84 -19.41 -7.53
C LEU A 37 -1.89 -20.60 -7.58
N VAL A 38 -1.04 -20.74 -6.58
CA VAL A 38 -0.03 -21.80 -6.49
C VAL A 38 -0.68 -23.04 -5.84
N PRO A 39 -0.45 -24.25 -6.38
CA PRO A 39 -0.93 -25.49 -5.76
C PRO A 39 -0.46 -25.62 -4.30
N PRO A 40 -1.33 -26.05 -3.36
CA PRO A 40 -0.95 -26.21 -1.95
C PRO A 40 0.26 -27.11 -1.71
N SER A 41 0.47 -28.11 -2.57
CA SER A 41 1.66 -28.99 -2.54
C SER A 41 2.97 -28.23 -2.70
N ASP A 42 2.93 -27.09 -3.37
CA ASP A 42 4.13 -26.35 -3.80
C ASP A 42 4.43 -25.16 -2.89
N HIS A 43 3.51 -24.76 -2.00
CA HIS A 43 3.65 -23.57 -1.16
C HIS A 43 4.99 -23.54 -0.40
N ASN A 44 5.43 -24.70 0.09
CA ASN A 44 6.66 -24.84 0.88
C ASN A 44 7.86 -25.35 0.08
N ALA A 45 7.77 -25.44 -1.24
CA ALA A 45 8.86 -25.96 -2.06
C ALA A 45 10.09 -25.04 -2.00
N LEU A 46 11.25 -25.63 -1.70
CA LEU A 46 12.56 -24.97 -1.73
C LEU A 46 13.12 -24.95 -3.16
N ARG A 47 12.51 -24.17 -4.03
CA ARG A 47 12.95 -24.01 -5.41
C ARG A 47 12.66 -22.61 -5.93
N GLU A 48 13.34 -22.25 -7.01
CA GLU A 48 12.94 -21.11 -7.82
C GLU A 48 11.77 -21.51 -8.74
N ALA A 49 10.91 -20.54 -9.02
CA ALA A 49 9.85 -20.70 -10.01
C ALA A 49 10.45 -20.58 -11.41
N THR A 50 9.98 -21.42 -12.32
CA THR A 50 10.37 -21.36 -13.74
C THR A 50 9.84 -20.07 -14.40
N GLU A 51 10.47 -19.62 -15.48
CA GLU A 51 9.97 -18.45 -16.25
C GLU A 51 8.51 -18.61 -16.67
N ARG A 52 8.11 -19.83 -17.08
CA ARG A 52 6.73 -20.12 -17.48
C ARG A 52 5.76 -19.95 -16.31
N GLU A 53 6.12 -20.42 -15.12
CA GLU A 53 5.34 -20.22 -13.90
C GLU A 53 5.24 -18.72 -13.55
N LEU A 54 6.37 -17.99 -13.61
CA LEU A 54 6.39 -16.55 -13.32
C LEU A 54 5.48 -15.76 -14.26
N ILE A 55 5.52 -16.04 -15.57
CA ILE A 55 4.64 -15.42 -16.56
C ILE A 55 3.17 -15.73 -16.28
N ASN A 56 2.86 -16.98 -15.95
CA ASN A 56 1.50 -17.41 -15.64
C ASN A 56 0.98 -16.76 -14.36
N TYR A 57 1.72 -16.83 -13.25
CA TYR A 57 1.33 -16.22 -11.99
C TYR A 57 1.19 -14.70 -12.11
N LYS A 58 2.10 -14.02 -12.82
CA LYS A 58 1.96 -12.57 -13.07
C LYS A 58 0.70 -12.24 -13.87
N ARG A 59 0.34 -13.07 -14.86
CA ARG A 59 -0.89 -12.90 -15.63
C ARG A 59 -2.13 -13.08 -14.76
N GLU A 60 -2.17 -14.13 -13.94
CA GLU A 60 -3.30 -14.39 -13.05
C GLU A 60 -3.43 -13.35 -11.94
N LEU A 61 -2.31 -12.87 -11.37
CA LEU A 61 -2.32 -11.78 -10.39
C LEU A 61 -3.01 -10.52 -10.92
N ARG A 62 -2.74 -10.17 -12.18
CA ARG A 62 -3.36 -9.01 -12.86
C ARG A 62 -4.85 -9.18 -13.15
N ARG A 63 -5.41 -10.40 -13.02
CA ARG A 63 -6.84 -10.66 -13.22
C ARG A 63 -7.67 -10.38 -11.97
N PHE A 64 -7.06 -10.33 -10.79
CA PHE A 64 -7.80 -9.97 -9.59
C PHE A 64 -8.33 -8.53 -9.70
N SER A 65 -9.59 -8.34 -9.32
CA SER A 65 -10.15 -7.01 -9.14
C SER A 65 -9.52 -6.35 -7.90
N PRO A 66 -9.51 -5.00 -7.82
CA PRO A 66 -9.09 -4.29 -6.62
C PRO A 66 -9.80 -4.77 -5.34
N ASP A 67 -11.08 -5.11 -5.44
CA ASP A 67 -11.87 -5.62 -4.30
C ASP A 67 -11.42 -7.02 -3.88
N GLN A 68 -11.13 -7.91 -4.83
CA GLN A 68 -10.59 -9.23 -4.53
C GLN A 68 -9.21 -9.13 -3.89
N LEU A 69 -8.37 -8.24 -4.42
CA LEU A 69 -7.07 -7.96 -3.83
C LEU A 69 -7.22 -7.45 -2.40
N ASN A 70 -8.13 -6.49 -2.14
CA ASN A 70 -8.39 -5.95 -0.81
C ASN A 70 -8.69 -6.99 0.26
N VAL A 71 -9.46 -8.04 -0.08
CA VAL A 71 -9.75 -9.16 0.84
C VAL A 71 -8.46 -9.84 1.29
N PHE A 72 -7.47 -9.96 0.39
CA PHE A 72 -6.15 -10.49 0.73
C PHE A 72 -5.36 -9.58 1.66
N PHE A 73 -5.71 -8.32 1.85
CA PHE A 73 -5.03 -7.46 2.80
C PHE A 73 -5.75 -7.34 4.14
N ASP A 74 -6.93 -7.91 4.33
CA ASP A 74 -7.56 -7.92 5.66
C ASP A 74 -6.70 -8.72 6.65
N SER A 75 -6.41 -8.16 7.81
CA SER A 75 -5.62 -8.84 8.85
C SER A 75 -6.35 -10.05 9.45
N GLN A 76 -7.67 -10.11 9.31
CA GLN A 76 -8.50 -11.20 9.85
C GLN A 76 -8.51 -12.46 8.95
N SER A 77 -8.08 -12.35 7.68
CA SER A 77 -8.38 -13.37 6.68
C SER A 77 -7.34 -14.50 6.52
N SER A 78 -6.13 -14.41 7.09
CA SER A 78 -5.17 -15.54 7.16
C SER A 78 -3.87 -15.16 7.89
N PRO A 79 -3.67 -15.64 9.13
CA PRO A 79 -2.46 -15.37 9.92
C PRO A 79 -1.33 -16.40 9.68
N GLU A 80 -1.23 -17.05 8.52
CA GLU A 80 -0.31 -18.20 8.37
C GLU A 80 0.73 -18.10 7.23
N PHE A 81 0.70 -17.03 6.43
CA PHE A 81 1.46 -17.03 5.17
C PHE A 81 2.88 -16.46 5.28
N VAL A 82 3.00 -15.20 5.71
CA VAL A 82 4.28 -14.49 5.90
C VAL A 82 4.19 -13.68 7.19
N HIS A 83 5.15 -13.91 8.06
CA HIS A 83 5.33 -13.17 9.30
C HIS A 83 6.73 -12.59 9.31
N ILE A 84 6.83 -11.31 9.66
CA ILE A 84 8.11 -10.69 9.92
C ILE A 84 8.54 -11.15 11.31
N THR A 85 9.57 -11.99 11.37
CA THR A 85 10.11 -12.50 12.64
C THR A 85 11.08 -11.51 13.27
N SER A 86 11.80 -10.76 12.45
CA SER A 86 12.64 -9.65 12.91
C SER A 86 12.90 -8.63 11.82
N ILE A 87 13.09 -7.38 12.24
CA ILE A 87 13.60 -6.29 11.41
C ILE A 87 14.87 -5.79 12.09
N ARG A 88 15.99 -5.77 11.37
CA ARG A 88 17.24 -5.18 11.84
C ARG A 88 17.56 -3.98 10.96
N ARG A 89 17.61 -2.81 11.58
CA ARG A 89 18.04 -1.56 10.93
C ARG A 89 19.56 -1.46 10.99
N ASN A 90 20.23 -2.40 10.34
CA ASN A 90 21.58 -2.16 9.85
C ASN A 90 21.45 -1.44 8.50
N SER A 91 22.49 -0.76 8.03
CA SER A 91 22.54 -0.34 6.62
C SER A 91 23.37 -1.40 5.89
N PRO A 92 22.76 -2.32 5.11
CA PRO A 92 21.39 -2.34 4.58
C PRO A 92 20.30 -2.90 5.52
N LEU A 93 19.04 -2.54 5.27
CA LEU A 93 17.88 -2.99 6.05
C LEU A 93 17.64 -4.49 5.87
N GLU A 94 17.55 -5.22 6.97
CA GLU A 94 17.44 -6.68 7.00
C GLU A 94 16.09 -7.10 7.60
N PHE A 95 15.39 -7.99 6.89
CA PHE A 95 14.18 -8.67 7.33
C PHE A 95 14.43 -10.15 7.44
N THR A 96 13.82 -10.74 8.46
CA THR A 96 13.68 -12.19 8.54
C THR A 96 12.20 -12.50 8.41
N LEU A 97 11.85 -13.27 7.39
CA LEU A 97 10.48 -13.66 7.10
C LEU A 97 10.29 -15.14 7.42
N GLY A 98 9.26 -15.48 8.17
CA GLY A 98 8.82 -16.86 8.37
C GLY A 98 7.57 -17.14 7.55
N GLY A 99 7.52 -18.25 6.80
CA GLY A 99 6.36 -18.56 5.98
C GLY A 99 6.53 -19.74 5.02
N CYS A 100 5.73 -19.73 3.94
CA CYS A 100 5.84 -20.72 2.87
C CYS A 100 6.91 -20.29 1.85
N ALA A 101 7.94 -21.12 1.70
CA ALA A 101 9.17 -20.80 0.98
C ALA A 101 8.95 -20.35 -0.47
N LEU A 102 8.20 -21.10 -1.28
CA LEU A 102 8.00 -20.77 -2.69
C LEU A 102 7.23 -19.47 -2.87
N LEU A 103 6.24 -19.22 -2.03
CA LEU A 103 5.43 -18.01 -2.11
C LEU A 103 6.23 -16.77 -1.67
N ILE A 104 7.14 -16.90 -0.69
CA ILE A 104 8.10 -15.84 -0.36
C ILE A 104 9.04 -15.59 -1.54
N THR A 105 9.57 -16.66 -2.15
CA THR A 105 10.41 -16.57 -3.36
C THR A 105 9.72 -15.82 -4.49
N LEU A 106 8.47 -16.15 -4.77
CA LEU A 106 7.67 -15.44 -5.77
C LEU A 106 7.43 -13.97 -5.40
N GLY A 107 7.14 -13.67 -4.12
CA GLY A 107 7.01 -12.28 -3.63
C GLY A 107 8.30 -11.46 -3.81
N VAL A 108 9.46 -12.08 -3.59
CA VAL A 108 10.77 -11.44 -3.84
C VAL A 108 10.97 -11.18 -5.33
N ILE A 109 10.69 -12.16 -6.18
CA ILE A 109 10.85 -12.00 -7.64
C ILE A 109 9.91 -10.91 -8.17
N PHE A 110 8.66 -10.84 -7.70
CA PHE A 110 7.71 -9.81 -8.14
C PHE A 110 7.97 -8.42 -7.58
N SER A 111 8.73 -8.30 -6.49
CA SER A 111 9.28 -7.01 -6.05
C SER A 111 10.57 -6.63 -6.78
N GLY A 112 11.00 -7.39 -7.78
CA GLY A 112 12.22 -7.13 -8.56
C GLY A 112 13.49 -7.55 -7.83
N GLY A 113 13.37 -8.35 -6.77
CA GLY A 113 14.49 -8.94 -6.06
C GLY A 113 15.05 -10.17 -6.74
N LYS A 114 16.15 -10.65 -6.16
CA LYS A 114 16.84 -11.88 -6.53
C LYS A 114 16.85 -12.82 -5.33
N ILE A 115 16.79 -14.11 -5.62
CA ILE A 115 16.88 -15.16 -4.62
C ILE A 115 18.22 -15.87 -4.83
N SER A 116 18.80 -16.36 -3.75
CA SER A 116 19.95 -17.26 -3.77
C SER A 116 19.73 -18.35 -2.74
N LEU A 117 19.75 -19.59 -3.20
CA LEU A 117 19.65 -20.77 -2.34
C LEU A 117 21.01 -21.03 -1.70
N THR A 118 21.10 -20.91 -0.38
CA THR A 118 22.33 -21.19 0.37
C THR A 118 22.17 -22.46 1.21
N ARG A 119 23.29 -23.02 1.70
CA ARG A 119 23.27 -24.16 2.64
C ARG A 119 22.53 -23.84 3.95
N GLN A 120 22.36 -22.57 4.29
CA GLN A 120 21.72 -22.09 5.52
C GLN A 120 20.25 -21.68 5.31
N GLY A 121 19.76 -21.68 4.06
CA GLY A 121 18.40 -21.29 3.72
C GLY A 121 18.30 -20.40 2.47
N LEU A 122 17.13 -19.80 2.28
CA LEU A 122 16.89 -18.82 1.22
C LEU A 122 17.40 -17.44 1.64
N LYS A 123 18.25 -16.85 0.80
CA LYS A 123 18.65 -15.45 0.92
C LYS A 123 18.03 -14.66 -0.22
N ALA A 124 17.43 -13.52 0.10
CA ALA A 124 16.82 -12.61 -0.87
C ALA A 124 17.53 -11.26 -0.86
N GLU A 125 17.78 -10.71 -2.04
CA GLU A 125 18.26 -9.36 -2.25
C GLU A 125 17.19 -8.55 -2.98
N LEU A 126 16.71 -7.48 -2.35
CA LEU A 126 15.70 -6.61 -2.91
C LEU A 126 16.31 -5.30 -3.43
N PRO A 127 15.71 -4.69 -4.47
CA PRO A 127 16.06 -3.34 -4.87
C PRO A 127 15.64 -2.33 -3.78
N SER A 128 15.87 -1.03 -4.03
CA SER A 128 15.35 0.02 -3.13
C SER A 128 13.84 -0.09 -2.94
N LEU A 129 13.33 0.35 -1.78
CA LEU A 129 11.90 0.25 -1.45
C LEU A 129 11.00 0.80 -2.53
N GLY A 130 11.27 1.99 -3.05
CA GLY A 130 10.48 2.59 -4.13
C GLY A 130 10.41 1.73 -5.40
N LYS A 131 11.52 1.09 -5.80
CA LYS A 131 11.53 0.14 -6.94
C LYS A 131 10.77 -1.14 -6.63
N GLY A 132 10.88 -1.63 -5.38
CA GLY A 132 10.13 -2.78 -4.90
C GLY A 132 8.62 -2.56 -4.93
N ILE A 133 8.17 -1.42 -4.39
CA ILE A 133 6.77 -0.97 -4.44
C ILE A 133 6.28 -0.90 -5.88
N GLN A 134 7.01 -0.22 -6.77
CA GLN A 134 6.62 -0.07 -8.17
C GLN A 134 6.46 -1.44 -8.87
N SER A 135 7.36 -2.38 -8.59
CA SER A 135 7.35 -3.72 -9.19
C SER A 135 6.17 -4.56 -8.68
N LEU A 136 5.90 -4.52 -7.37
CA LEU A 136 4.74 -5.19 -6.78
C LEU A 136 3.43 -4.62 -7.31
N ARG A 137 3.33 -3.29 -7.43
CA ARG A 137 2.15 -2.64 -8.03
C ARG A 137 1.94 -3.06 -9.49
N ASP A 138 3.00 -3.23 -10.26
CA ASP A 138 2.92 -3.76 -11.63
C ASP A 138 2.46 -5.21 -11.67
N ALA A 139 3.00 -6.06 -10.78
CA ALA A 139 2.64 -7.46 -10.69
C ALA A 139 1.16 -7.66 -10.34
N LEU A 140 0.62 -6.80 -9.47
CA LEU A 140 -0.79 -6.80 -9.07
C LEU A 140 -1.71 -6.04 -10.04
N GLY A 141 -1.18 -5.41 -11.11
CA GLY A 141 -1.99 -4.68 -12.08
C GLY A 141 -2.54 -3.34 -11.57
N LEU A 142 -1.88 -2.73 -10.60
CA LEU A 142 -2.32 -1.51 -9.89
C LEU A 142 -1.78 -0.20 -10.47
N ASN A 143 -0.93 -0.28 -11.50
CA ASN A 143 -0.32 0.89 -12.14
C ASN A 143 -1.26 1.58 -13.16
N ASN A 144 -2.32 0.90 -13.61
CA ASN A 144 -3.17 1.37 -14.71
C ASN A 144 -4.39 2.17 -14.23
N ASN A 145 -4.14 3.31 -13.58
CA ASN A 145 -5.10 4.19 -12.89
C ASN A 145 -5.34 3.78 -11.43
N LEU A 146 -5.42 4.78 -10.54
CA LEU A 146 -5.95 4.66 -9.17
C LEU A 146 -7.32 3.99 -9.24
N LYS A 147 -7.36 2.66 -9.13
CA LYS A 147 -8.61 1.93 -9.03
C LYS A 147 -9.01 1.99 -7.56
N ALA A 148 -10.15 2.62 -7.31
CA ALA A 148 -10.80 2.73 -6.00
C ALA A 148 -10.62 1.47 -5.15
N GLY A 149 -10.33 1.66 -3.86
CA GLY A 149 -10.34 0.59 -2.86
C GLY A 149 -8.97 0.00 -2.52
N PHE A 150 -8.01 -0.13 -3.44
CA PHE A 150 -6.78 -0.87 -3.15
C PHE A 150 -5.85 -0.13 -2.17
N GLY A 151 -5.52 -0.74 -1.02
CA GLY A 151 -4.56 -0.18 -0.05
C GLY A 151 -5.07 0.99 0.80
N VAL A 152 -6.22 1.53 0.41
CA VAL A 152 -6.84 2.70 1.03
C VAL A 152 -7.90 2.22 2.01
N ARG A 153 -7.48 1.98 3.25
CA ARG A 153 -8.39 1.57 4.32
C ARG A 153 -9.18 2.76 4.85
N GLU A 154 -10.38 2.48 5.35
CA GLU A 154 -11.13 3.45 6.13
C GLU A 154 -10.23 4.01 7.24
N THR A 155 -10.17 5.33 7.34
CA THR A 155 -9.37 6.00 8.37
C THR A 155 -10.21 7.03 9.10
N VAL A 156 -9.92 7.20 10.39
CA VAL A 156 -10.53 8.25 11.20
C VAL A 156 -9.47 9.33 11.41
N ILE A 157 -9.76 10.53 10.93
CA ILE A 157 -8.92 11.70 11.17
C ILE A 157 -9.60 12.64 12.16
N LYS A 158 -8.81 13.29 13.00
CA LYS A 158 -9.28 14.34 13.90
C LYS A 158 -8.83 15.71 13.39
N LEU A 159 -9.78 16.55 13.01
CA LEU A 159 -9.49 17.90 12.51
C LEU A 159 -9.16 18.86 13.66
N ASN A 160 -8.15 19.70 13.46
CA ASN A 160 -7.93 20.87 14.33
C ASN A 160 -8.90 22.01 13.97
N ASP A 161 -8.89 23.12 14.74
CA ASP A 161 -9.77 24.27 14.49
C ASP A 161 -9.68 24.80 13.06
N SER A 162 -8.45 25.01 12.56
CA SER A 162 -8.20 25.57 11.23
C SER A 162 -8.67 24.64 10.09
N GLU A 163 -8.46 23.34 10.23
CA GLU A 163 -8.90 22.29 9.31
C GLU A 163 -10.44 22.18 9.31
N PHE A 164 -11.04 22.21 10.50
CA PHE A 164 -12.49 22.16 10.69
C PHE A 164 -13.18 23.38 10.07
N ASP A 165 -12.67 24.59 10.33
CA ASP A 165 -13.19 25.81 9.74
C ASP A 165 -13.03 25.82 8.22
N ALA A 166 -11.90 25.31 7.71
CA ALA A 166 -11.69 25.17 6.27
C ALA A 166 -12.68 24.20 5.63
N LEU A 167 -13.07 23.13 6.32
CA LEU A 167 -14.14 22.23 5.87
C LEU A 167 -15.51 22.92 5.93
N CYS A 168 -15.82 23.60 7.04
CA CYS A 168 -17.13 24.21 7.29
C CYS A 168 -17.41 25.49 6.47
N LYS A 169 -16.37 26.16 5.94
CA LYS A 169 -16.50 27.28 5.00
C LYS A 169 -17.21 26.93 3.69
N GLN A 170 -17.52 25.65 3.44
CA GLN A 170 -18.16 25.23 2.19
C GLN A 170 -19.66 25.50 2.35
N ASP A 171 -20.17 26.30 1.41
CA ASP A 171 -21.59 26.62 1.34
C ASP A 171 -22.41 25.36 1.07
N ASP A 172 -23.47 25.15 1.85
CA ASP A 172 -24.32 23.97 1.73
C ASP A 172 -25.09 23.97 0.39
N GLU A 173 -25.39 25.15 -0.15
CA GLU A 173 -26.07 25.31 -1.45
C GLU A 173 -25.18 24.92 -2.63
N SER A 174 -23.87 24.88 -2.43
CA SER A 174 -22.91 24.47 -3.47
C SER A 174 -22.93 22.97 -3.77
N LYS A 175 -23.70 22.16 -3.03
CA LYS A 175 -23.84 20.71 -3.23
C LYS A 175 -24.27 20.33 -4.65
N ASN A 176 -24.98 21.23 -5.34
CA ASN A 176 -25.52 21.03 -6.69
C ASN A 176 -24.55 21.44 -7.81
N ARG A 177 -23.41 22.05 -7.47
CA ARG A 177 -22.40 22.50 -8.46
C ARG A 177 -21.43 21.38 -8.90
N GLY A 178 -21.61 20.17 -8.34
CA GLY A 178 -20.88 18.95 -8.72
C GLY A 178 -19.42 18.90 -8.23
N GLY A 179 -18.80 17.73 -8.41
CA GLY A 179 -17.36 17.53 -8.18
C GLY A 179 -16.89 17.75 -6.73
N PHE A 180 -15.88 18.60 -6.56
CA PHE A 180 -15.17 18.81 -5.29
C PHE A 180 -16.04 19.49 -4.22
N GLN A 181 -16.93 20.39 -4.61
CA GLN A 181 -17.81 21.10 -3.68
C GLN A 181 -18.83 20.14 -3.06
N HIS A 182 -19.44 19.28 -3.89
CA HIS A 182 -20.30 18.19 -3.44
C HIS A 182 -19.57 17.25 -2.47
N PHE A 183 -18.31 16.92 -2.77
CA PHE A 183 -17.47 16.10 -1.90
C PHE A 183 -17.24 16.73 -0.52
N LEU A 184 -16.86 18.02 -0.46
CA LEU A 184 -16.66 18.72 0.82
C LEU A 184 -17.95 18.84 1.64
N VAL A 185 -19.09 19.14 1.00
CA VAL A 185 -20.39 19.15 1.69
C VAL A 185 -20.70 17.76 2.27
N GLY A 186 -20.43 16.69 1.52
CA GLY A 186 -20.60 15.32 2.00
C GLY A 186 -19.72 14.97 3.21
N LEU A 187 -18.53 15.55 3.31
CA LEU A 187 -17.66 15.39 4.49
C LEU A 187 -18.13 16.25 5.67
N LYS A 188 -18.56 17.49 5.40
CA LYS A 188 -19.15 18.41 6.41
C LYS A 188 -20.39 17.81 7.07
N VAL A 189 -21.18 17.02 6.34
CA VAL A 189 -22.35 16.31 6.91
C VAL A 189 -21.92 15.15 7.81
N ARG A 190 -20.81 14.47 7.51
CA ARG A 190 -20.36 13.27 8.22
C ARG A 190 -19.44 13.53 9.41
N ILE A 191 -18.86 14.72 9.52
CA ILE A 191 -17.97 15.05 10.63
C ILE A 191 -18.75 15.15 11.95
N ASN A 192 -18.21 14.55 13.02
CA ASN A 192 -18.72 14.80 14.35
C ASN A 192 -18.32 16.22 14.78
N LYS A 193 -19.29 17.13 14.90
CA LYS A 193 -19.03 18.55 15.21
C LYS A 193 -18.48 18.78 16.62
N GLN A 194 -18.69 17.85 17.55
CA GLN A 194 -18.19 17.94 18.93
C GLN A 194 -16.75 17.40 19.02
N THR A 195 -16.49 16.22 18.46
CA THR A 195 -15.17 15.57 18.56
C THR A 195 -14.22 15.96 17.42
N ARG A 196 -14.75 16.53 16.34
CA ARG A 196 -14.07 16.85 15.06
C ARG A 196 -13.47 15.63 14.37
N GLU A 197 -14.00 14.46 14.67
CA GLU A 197 -13.61 13.22 14.03
C GLU A 197 -14.38 13.04 12.73
N LEU A 198 -13.63 12.73 11.67
CA LEU A 198 -14.15 12.46 10.36
C LEU A 198 -13.66 11.08 9.91
N ARG A 199 -14.62 10.21 9.67
CA ARG A 199 -14.40 8.87 9.12
C ARG A 199 -14.39 8.97 7.60
N LEU A 200 -13.25 8.64 7.00
CA LEU A 200 -13.01 8.70 5.57
C LEU A 200 -13.07 7.28 4.99
N SER A 201 -14.00 7.08 4.05
CA SER A 201 -14.12 5.83 3.31
C SER A 201 -13.01 5.70 2.25
N PRO A 202 -12.79 4.49 1.71
CA PRO A 202 -11.85 4.30 0.60
C PRO A 202 -12.11 5.22 -0.61
N SER A 203 -13.38 5.48 -0.92
CA SER A 203 -13.75 6.41 -2.01
C SER A 203 -13.42 7.87 -1.68
N ASP A 204 -13.52 8.27 -0.41
CA ASP A 204 -13.16 9.63 0.01
C ASP A 204 -11.67 9.87 -0.12
N LEU A 205 -10.89 8.90 0.35
CA LEU A 205 -9.44 8.93 0.28
C LEU A 205 -8.96 8.92 -1.17
N GLU A 206 -9.55 8.09 -2.03
CA GLU A 206 -9.25 8.11 -3.46
C GLU A 206 -9.51 9.50 -4.08
N ARG A 207 -10.63 10.14 -3.74
CA ARG A 207 -10.91 11.51 -4.17
C ARG A 207 -9.85 12.48 -3.65
N ILE A 208 -9.50 12.40 -2.36
CA ILE A 208 -8.44 13.23 -1.75
C ILE A 208 -7.12 13.06 -2.49
N TYR A 209 -6.67 11.83 -2.74
CA TYR A 209 -5.42 11.54 -3.48
C TYR A 209 -5.48 11.99 -4.93
N ARG A 210 -6.60 11.75 -5.62
CA ARG A 210 -6.80 12.18 -7.01
C ARG A 210 -6.76 13.70 -7.15
N TYR A 211 -7.41 14.40 -6.22
CA TYR A 211 -7.33 15.85 -6.14
C TYR A 211 -5.89 16.27 -5.84
N LYS A 212 -5.20 15.65 -4.89
CA LYS A 212 -3.81 15.98 -4.60
C LYS A 212 -2.87 15.81 -5.82
N ALA A 213 -3.05 14.77 -6.63
CA ALA A 213 -2.18 14.44 -7.77
C ALA A 213 -2.40 15.28 -9.05
N ASN A 214 -3.60 15.81 -9.29
CA ASN A 214 -3.94 16.53 -10.53
C ASN A 214 -4.46 17.96 -10.28
N PRO A 215 -3.58 18.93 -9.95
CA PRO A 215 -3.94 20.31 -9.64
C PRO A 215 -4.38 21.13 -10.87
N LYS A 216 -5.63 20.98 -11.32
CA LYS A 216 -6.30 21.98 -12.17
C LYS A 216 -6.58 23.29 -11.41
N ARG A 217 -5.62 24.23 -11.42
CA ARG A 217 -5.71 25.68 -11.08
C ARG A 217 -6.66 26.14 -9.95
N GLY A 218 -6.07 26.71 -8.89
CA GLY A 218 -6.59 27.93 -8.25
C GLY A 218 -7.00 27.84 -6.78
N GLY A 219 -8.17 27.26 -6.48
CA GLY A 219 -8.79 27.40 -5.15
C GLY A 219 -8.90 26.10 -4.34
N TRP A 220 -9.13 24.97 -5.01
CA TRP A 220 -9.44 23.72 -4.33
C TRP A 220 -8.19 23.02 -3.78
N GLN A 221 -7.02 23.15 -4.42
CA GLN A 221 -5.79 22.52 -3.97
C GLN A 221 -5.36 23.10 -2.62
N SER A 222 -5.34 24.42 -2.50
CA SER A 222 -5.06 25.12 -1.23
C SER A 222 -6.03 24.66 -0.14
N ARG A 223 -7.30 24.45 -0.49
CA ARG A 223 -8.33 24.01 0.46
C ARG A 223 -8.20 22.54 0.87
N CYS A 224 -7.96 21.64 -0.08
CA CYS A 224 -7.61 20.24 0.21
C CYS A 224 -6.37 20.17 1.09
N LYS A 225 -5.30 20.88 0.73
CA LYS A 225 -4.05 20.94 1.51
C LYS A 225 -4.30 21.49 2.91
N LYS A 226 -5.14 22.52 3.04
CA LYS A 226 -5.50 23.09 4.34
C LYS A 226 -6.29 22.13 5.24
N ILE A 227 -7.19 21.32 4.68
CA ILE A 227 -8.01 20.38 5.46
C ILE A 227 -7.25 19.08 5.75
N PHE A 228 -6.49 18.59 4.77
CA PHE A 228 -5.98 17.21 4.74
C PHE A 228 -4.45 17.13 4.78
N GLY A 229 -3.71 18.23 4.61
CA GLY A 229 -2.26 18.20 4.44
C GLY A 229 -1.51 17.59 5.62
N ARG A 230 -1.96 17.83 6.86
CA ARG A 230 -1.37 17.21 8.06
C ARG A 230 -1.58 15.70 8.12
N HIS A 231 -2.70 15.21 7.58
CA HIS A 231 -3.09 13.80 7.61
C HIS A 231 -2.53 13.02 6.42
N PHE A 232 -2.31 13.71 5.29
CA PHE A 232 -1.86 13.12 4.04
C PHE A 232 -0.79 14.03 3.38
N PRO A 233 0.42 14.15 3.97
CA PRO A 233 1.48 15.05 3.50
C PRO A 233 1.96 14.72 2.09
N GLU A 234 2.37 15.71 1.29
CA GLU A 234 2.93 15.48 -0.06
C GLU A 234 4.19 14.60 0.00
N ASP A 235 4.37 13.73 -0.99
CA ASP A 235 5.57 12.88 -1.08
C ASP A 235 6.81 13.80 -1.18
N GLY A 236 7.55 13.92 -0.07
CA GLY A 236 8.70 14.82 0.06
C GLY A 236 8.63 15.88 1.17
N GLU A 237 7.49 16.08 1.85
CA GLU A 237 7.36 17.12 2.91
C GLU A 237 7.86 16.69 4.31
N HIS A 238 8.38 15.47 4.47
CA HIS A 238 9.04 15.03 5.72
C HIS A 238 10.55 15.34 5.78
N LEU A 239 11.02 16.28 4.95
CA LEU A 239 12.41 16.75 4.94
C LEU A 239 12.53 18.13 5.61
N LEU A 240 12.19 18.23 6.89
CA LEU A 240 12.69 19.28 7.80
C LEU A 240 12.78 18.74 9.23
#